data_AF-A0AAU7GG35-F1
#
_entry.id   AF-A0AAU7GG35-F1
#
_cell.length_a   1.000
_cell.length_b   1.000
_cell.length_c   1.000
_cell.angle_alpha   90.00
_cell.angle_beta   90.00
_cell.angle_gamma   90.00
#
_symmetry.space_group_name_H-M   'P 1'
#
loop_
_entity.id
_entity.type
_entity.pdbx_description
1 polymer ?
#
loop_
_entity_poly.entity_id
_entity_poly.type
_entity_poly.pdbx_seq_one_letter_code
_entity_poly.pdbx_strand_id
1 'polypeptide(L)'
;MRAFLRRVATLTADDIARIVEFQLAAQRGVRRPLEKAARVKVSRLDAEHDRVAAIDAAFLESARAVGYVGMRQVAQSAVRWAGLAEAYRAELTSDEVDALQAVWLEATRARVPA
;
A
#
# COMPACT_ATOMS: atom_id res chain seq x y z
N MET A 1 0.41 5.24 11.21
CA MET A 1 1.34 5.96 10.29
C MET A 1 2.84 5.70 10.53
N ARG A 2 3.49 6.17 11.62
CA ARG A 2 4.96 6.04 11.80
C ARG A 2 5.49 4.60 11.67
N ALA A 3 4.77 3.63 12.23
CA ALA A 3 5.12 2.22 12.13
C ALA A 3 5.01 1.68 10.68
N PHE A 4 4.01 2.14 9.92
CA PHE A 4 3.85 1.79 8.51
C PHE A 4 5.03 2.29 7.67
N LEU A 5 5.42 3.56 7.82
CA LEU A 5 6.56 4.13 7.09
C LEU A 5 7.87 3.37 7.40
N ARG A 6 8.07 2.93 8.65
CA ARG A 6 9.21 2.05 8.99
C ARG A 6 9.16 0.72 8.26
N ARG A 7 7.98 0.10 8.14
CA ARG A 7 7.82 -1.14 7.35
C ARG A 7 8.15 -0.91 5.88
N VAL A 8 7.65 0.19 5.29
CA VAL A 8 7.97 0.59 3.91
C VAL A 8 9.47 0.77 3.70
N ALA A 9 10.16 1.46 4.62
CA ALA A 9 11.60 1.67 4.55
C ALA A 9 12.43 0.37 4.59
N THR A 10 11.85 -0.73 5.07
CA THR A 10 12.53 -2.03 5.15
C THR A 10 12.22 -2.96 3.99
N LEU A 11 11.43 -2.54 2.99
CA LEU A 11 11.07 -3.40 1.85
C LEU A 11 12.31 -3.82 1.07
N THR A 12 12.40 -5.11 0.74
CA THR A 12 13.40 -5.63 -0.20
C THR A 12 12.90 -5.54 -1.64
N ALA A 13 13.78 -5.74 -2.62
CA ALA A 13 13.38 -5.85 -4.02
C ALA A 13 12.31 -6.95 -4.25
N ASP A 14 12.44 -8.08 -3.54
CA ASP A 14 11.49 -9.19 -3.61
C ASP A 14 10.13 -8.86 -2.99
N ASP A 15 10.10 -8.06 -1.91
CA ASP A 15 8.84 -7.58 -1.35
C ASP A 15 8.13 -6.66 -2.34
N ILE A 16 8.86 -5.75 -2.99
CA ILE A 16 8.30 -4.85 -4.00
C ILE A 16 7.78 -5.65 -5.21
N ALA A 17 8.53 -6.66 -5.66
CA ALA A 17 8.11 -7.55 -6.74
C ALA A 17 6.81 -8.29 -6.39
N ARG A 18 6.70 -8.83 -5.17
CA ARG A 18 5.48 -9.49 -4.68
C ARG A 18 4.30 -8.52 -4.60
N ILE A 19 4.50 -7.29 -4.15
CA ILE A 19 3.44 -6.26 -4.16
C ILE A 19 2.93 -6.04 -5.59
N VAL A 20 3.83 -5.93 -6.58
CA VAL A 20 3.43 -5.81 -7.99
C VAL A 20 2.58 -7.01 -8.43
N GLU A 21 3.05 -8.22 -8.18
CA GLU A 21 2.35 -9.45 -8.55
C GLU A 21 0.93 -9.50 -7.99
N PHE A 22 0.79 -9.30 -6.67
CA PHE A 22 -0.52 -9.31 -6.00
C PHE A 22 -1.41 -8.16 -6.47
N GLN A 23 -0.85 -6.97 -6.74
CA GLN A 23 -1.63 -5.85 -7.26
C GLN A 23 -2.18 -6.15 -8.67
N LEU A 24 -1.39 -6.78 -9.54
CA LEU A 24 -1.83 -7.17 -10.88
C LEU A 24 -2.90 -8.27 -10.82
N ALA A 25 -2.76 -9.23 -9.89
CA ALA A 25 -3.77 -10.25 -9.65
C ALA A 25 -5.08 -9.64 -9.13
N ALA A 26 -5.00 -8.72 -8.16
CA ALA A 26 -6.15 -8.04 -7.56
C ALA A 26 -6.94 -7.21 -8.60
N GLN A 27 -6.26 -6.61 -9.58
CA GLN A 27 -6.94 -5.91 -10.67
C GLN A 27 -7.91 -6.82 -11.44
N ARG A 28 -7.70 -8.15 -11.48
CA ARG A 28 -8.58 -9.08 -12.19
C ARG A 28 -9.76 -9.58 -11.33
N GLY A 29 -9.85 -9.20 -10.05
CA GLY A 29 -10.81 -9.74 -9.07
C GLY A 29 -12.12 -8.94 -8.89
N VAL A 30 -13.06 -9.55 -8.16
CA VAL A 30 -14.47 -9.10 -7.97
C VAL A 30 -14.64 -7.99 -6.91
N ARG A 31 -13.66 -7.77 -6.01
CA ARG A 31 -13.74 -6.84 -4.85
C ARG A 31 -13.66 -5.33 -5.20
N ARG A 32 -13.71 -4.97 -6.48
CA ARG A 32 -13.51 -3.60 -6.98
C ARG A 32 -14.47 -2.53 -6.42
N PRO A 33 -15.76 -2.78 -6.18
CA PRO A 33 -16.67 -1.71 -5.75
C PRO A 33 -16.37 -1.14 -4.36
N LEU A 34 -16.16 -2.01 -3.37
CA LEU A 34 -15.84 -1.59 -1.99
C LEU A 34 -14.49 -0.88 -1.94
N GLU A 35 -13.47 -1.46 -2.56
CA GLU A 35 -12.14 -0.85 -2.66
C GLU A 35 -12.21 0.53 -3.32
N LYS A 36 -12.96 0.67 -4.42
CA LYS A 36 -13.13 1.97 -5.11
C LYS A 36 -13.79 3.01 -4.21
N ALA A 37 -14.84 2.64 -3.47
CA ALA A 37 -15.52 3.54 -2.54
C ALA A 37 -14.58 3.98 -1.40
N ALA A 38 -13.85 3.03 -0.81
CA ALA A 38 -12.88 3.28 0.25
C ALA A 38 -11.75 4.21 -0.22
N ARG A 39 -11.23 4.02 -1.44
CA ARG A 39 -10.23 4.91 -2.05
C ARG A 39 -10.74 6.35 -2.18
N VAL A 40 -11.97 6.53 -2.67
CA VAL A 40 -12.59 7.87 -2.75
C VAL A 40 -12.70 8.52 -1.37
N LYS A 41 -13.10 7.74 -0.35
CA LYS A 41 -13.23 8.22 1.02
C LYS A 41 -11.89 8.68 1.60
N VAL A 42 -10.84 7.86 1.53
CA VAL A 42 -9.52 8.26 2.06
C VAL A 42 -8.88 9.40 1.28
N SER A 43 -9.12 9.50 -0.03
CA SER A 43 -8.66 10.66 -0.81
C SER A 43 -9.34 11.97 -0.39
N ARG A 44 -10.59 11.92 0.08
CA ARG A 44 -11.27 13.11 0.63
C ARG A 44 -10.76 13.46 2.03
N LEU A 45 -10.41 12.46 2.84
CA LEU A 45 -9.80 12.69 4.15
C LEU A 45 -8.40 13.29 4.01
N ASP A 46 -7.65 12.86 3.00
CA ASP A 46 -6.31 13.39 2.67
C ASP A 46 -6.37 14.48 1.59
N ALA A 47 -7.26 15.47 1.76
CA ALA A 47 -7.51 16.50 0.74
C ALA A 47 -6.27 17.29 0.35
N GLU A 48 -5.39 17.59 1.31
CA GLU A 48 -4.12 18.30 1.08
C GLU A 48 -3.00 17.37 0.58
N HIS A 49 -3.25 16.07 0.47
CA HIS A 49 -2.32 15.05 0.00
C HIS A 49 -1.02 14.88 0.81
N ASP A 50 -0.97 15.42 2.04
CA ASP A 50 0.20 15.32 2.92
C ASP A 50 0.58 13.87 3.23
N ARG A 51 -0.41 13.00 3.49
CA ARG A 51 -0.14 11.59 3.82
C ARG A 51 0.28 10.83 2.57
N VAL A 52 -0.38 11.06 1.44
CA VAL A 52 0.04 10.50 0.15
C VAL A 52 1.49 10.86 -0.15
N ALA A 53 1.87 12.14 -0.02
CA ALA A 53 3.23 12.60 -0.30
C ALA A 53 4.26 11.90 0.60
N ALA A 54 3.99 11.78 1.90
CA ALA A 54 4.88 11.10 2.83
C ALA A 54 5.02 9.59 2.53
N ILE A 55 3.94 8.91 2.19
CA ILE A 55 3.96 7.47 1.86
C ILE A 55 4.72 7.24 0.55
N ASP A 56 4.43 8.04 -0.47
CA ASP A 56 5.06 7.93 -1.78
C ASP A 56 6.56 8.21 -1.71
N ALA A 57 6.97 9.24 -0.96
CA ALA A 57 8.39 9.56 -0.73
C ALA A 57 9.12 8.39 -0.07
N ALA A 58 8.56 7.82 1.01
CA ALA A 58 9.16 6.68 1.69
C ALA A 58 9.28 5.43 0.79
N PHE A 59 8.26 5.16 -0.03
CA PHE A 59 8.31 4.05 -0.98
C PHE A 59 9.39 4.27 -2.06
N LEU A 60 9.45 5.46 -2.65
CA LEU A 60 10.43 5.76 -3.70
C LEU A 60 11.87 5.72 -3.19
N GLU A 61 12.10 6.18 -1.96
CA GLU A 61 13.39 6.06 -1.29
C GLU A 61 13.78 4.59 -1.09
N SER A 62 12.87 3.77 -0.55
CA SER A 62 13.09 2.33 -0.36
C SER A 62 13.37 1.61 -1.69
N ALA A 63 12.54 1.84 -2.72
CA ALA A 63 12.73 1.24 -4.04
C ALA A 63 14.08 1.61 -4.67
N ARG A 64 14.53 2.86 -4.47
CA ARG A 64 15.86 3.31 -4.90
C ARG A 64 16.97 2.60 -4.13
N ALA A 65 16.85 2.52 -2.80
CA ALA A 65 17.87 1.92 -1.93
C ALA A 65 18.14 0.45 -2.28
N VAL A 66 17.11 -0.29 -2.69
CA VAL A 66 17.23 -1.71 -3.09
C VAL A 66 17.41 -1.92 -4.59
N GLY A 67 17.62 -0.85 -5.37
CA GLY A 67 17.86 -0.93 -6.81
C GLY A 67 16.68 -1.48 -7.64
N TYR A 68 15.45 -1.40 -7.14
CA TYR A 68 14.29 -1.95 -7.85
C TYR A 68 13.88 -1.05 -9.03
N VAL A 69 13.93 -1.61 -10.25
CA VAL A 69 13.64 -0.89 -11.51
C VAL A 69 12.35 -1.33 -12.22
N GLY A 70 11.63 -2.33 -11.68
CA GLY A 70 10.42 -2.89 -12.28
C GLY A 70 9.20 -1.96 -12.24
N MET A 71 7.99 -2.54 -12.20
CA MET A 71 6.70 -1.81 -12.25
C MET A 71 6.41 -0.99 -10.96
N ARG A 72 7.29 -0.04 -10.63
CA ARG A 72 7.28 0.76 -9.39
C ARG A 72 5.94 1.45 -9.15
N GLN A 73 5.31 2.00 -10.18
CA GLN A 73 4.02 2.68 -10.05
C GLN A 73 2.89 1.74 -9.57
N VAL A 74 2.94 0.46 -9.94
CA VAL A 74 1.97 -0.55 -9.51
C VAL A 74 2.13 -0.80 -8.02
N ALA A 75 3.36 -1.03 -7.55
CA ALA A 75 3.63 -1.21 -6.13
C ALA A 75 3.38 0.04 -5.30
N GLN A 76 3.77 1.22 -5.80
CA GLN A 76 3.52 2.51 -5.16
C GLN A 76 2.03 2.71 -4.88
N SER A 77 1.17 2.42 -5.87
CA SER A 77 -0.29 2.52 -5.71
C SER A 77 -0.78 1.64 -4.56
N ALA A 78 -0.33 0.37 -4.48
CA ALA A 78 -0.71 -0.53 -3.40
C ALA A 78 -0.26 -0.04 -2.01
N VAL A 79 1.00 0.42 -1.90
CA VAL A 79 1.57 0.97 -0.67
C VAL A 79 0.82 2.24 -0.23
N ARG A 80 0.47 3.10 -1.19
CA ARG A 80 -0.31 4.33 -0.92
C ARG A 80 -1.64 4.02 -0.27
N TRP A 81 -2.44 3.12 -0.87
CA TRP A 81 -3.76 2.79 -0.35
C TRP A 81 -3.69 2.10 1.01
N ALA A 82 -2.73 1.19 1.20
CA ALA A 82 -2.52 0.54 2.49
C ALA A 82 -2.09 1.55 3.59
N GLY A 83 -1.23 2.50 3.24
CA GLY A 83 -0.76 3.55 4.14
C GLY A 83 -1.85 4.55 4.51
N LEU A 84 -2.71 4.93 3.55
CA LEU A 84 -3.88 5.76 3.83
C LEU A 84 -4.91 5.05 4.70
N ALA A 85 -5.15 3.76 4.48
CA ALA A 85 -6.02 2.96 5.34
C ALA A 85 -5.50 2.88 6.79
N GLU A 86 -4.19 2.81 6.97
CA GLU A 86 -3.55 2.86 8.28
C GLU A 86 -3.60 4.27 8.92
N ALA A 87 -3.53 5.32 8.09
CA ALA A 87 -3.62 6.70 8.55
C ALA A 87 -5.00 7.03 9.10
N TYR A 88 -6.03 6.58 8.38
CA TYR A 88 -7.44 6.91 8.60
C TYR A 88 -8.24 5.71 9.09
N ARG A 89 -7.61 4.85 9.89
CA ARG A 89 -8.22 3.61 10.37
C ARG A 89 -9.46 3.87 11.23
N ALA A 90 -9.50 4.97 11.97
CA ALA A 90 -10.61 5.31 12.86
C ALA A 90 -11.86 5.77 12.08
N GLU A 91 -11.67 6.21 10.85
CA GLU A 91 -12.67 6.76 9.95
C GLU A 91 -13.22 5.72 8.97
N LEU A 92 -12.60 4.53 8.92
CA LEU A 92 -12.94 3.43 8.02
C LEU A 92 -13.59 2.26 8.77
N THR A 93 -14.45 1.52 8.07
CA THR A 93 -14.91 0.22 8.58
C THR A 93 -13.79 -0.83 8.45
N SER A 94 -13.88 -1.92 9.21
CA SER A 94 -12.93 -3.03 9.09
C SER A 94 -12.84 -3.56 7.65
N ASP A 95 -13.97 -3.69 6.95
CA ASP A 95 -14.00 -4.17 5.57
C ASP A 95 -13.33 -3.19 4.59
N GLU A 96 -13.48 -1.88 4.82
CA GLU A 96 -12.79 -0.86 4.01
C GLU A 96 -11.27 -0.90 4.24
N VAL A 97 -10.83 -1.05 5.48
CA VAL A 97 -9.42 -1.20 5.83
C VAL A 97 -8.85 -2.47 5.17
N ASP A 98 -9.52 -3.59 5.31
CA ASP A 98 -9.09 -4.87 4.75
C ASP A 98 -9.04 -4.82 3.22
N ALA A 99 -10.01 -4.17 2.57
CA ALA A 99 -10.01 -3.98 1.13
C ALA A 99 -8.82 -3.14 0.64
N LEU A 100 -8.48 -2.06 1.34
CA LEU A 100 -7.36 -1.18 0.97
C LEU A 100 -5.98 -1.79 1.33
N GLN A 101 -5.91 -2.63 2.37
CA GLN A 101 -4.67 -3.25 2.84
C GLN A 101 -4.40 -4.64 2.26
N ALA A 102 -5.36 -5.27 1.58
CA ALA A 102 -5.27 -6.67 1.13
C ALA A 102 -3.96 -7.00 0.41
N VAL A 103 -3.58 -6.23 -0.61
CA VAL A 103 -2.36 -6.46 -1.39
C VAL A 103 -1.09 -6.31 -0.54
N TRP A 104 -1.05 -5.27 0.29
CA TRP A 104 0.08 -5.04 1.19
C TRP A 104 0.24 -6.17 2.21
N LEU A 105 -0.86 -6.59 2.83
CA LEU A 105 -0.84 -7.66 3.83
C LEU A 105 -0.43 -8.98 3.18
N GLU A 106 -1.00 -9.33 2.03
CA GLU A 106 -0.66 -10.57 1.33
C GLU A 106 0.81 -10.61 0.91
N ALA A 107 1.32 -9.52 0.31
CA ALA A 107 2.72 -9.44 -0.12
C ALA A 107 3.71 -9.49 1.04
N THR A 108 3.35 -8.96 2.22
CA THR A 108 4.24 -8.86 3.39
C THR A 108 4.03 -9.93 4.44
N ARG A 109 3.04 -10.82 4.27
CA ARG A 109 2.66 -11.88 5.22
C ARG A 109 3.77 -12.89 5.50
N ALA A 110 4.60 -13.18 4.50
CA ALA A 110 5.65 -14.19 4.57
C ALA A 110 6.96 -13.71 5.24
N ARG A 111 7.00 -12.54 5.88
CA ARG A 111 8.13 -12.09 6.71
C ARG A 111 8.22 -12.83 8.06
N VAL A 112 7.89 -14.12 8.08
CA VAL A 112 8.23 -14.99 9.21
C VAL A 112 9.71 -15.33 9.03
N PRO A 113 10.61 -14.95 9.96
CA PRO A 113 11.95 -15.48 9.93
C PRO A 113 11.86 -16.99 10.11
N ALA A 114 12.46 -17.75 9.18
CA ALA A 114 12.82 -19.14 9.44
C ALA A 114 13.85 -19.20 10.56
#